data_AF-A0A5K0WZZ5-F1
#
_entry.id   AF-A0A5K0WZZ5-F1
#
_cell.length_a   1.000
_cell.length_b   1.000
_cell.length_c   1.000
_cell.angle_alpha   90.00
_cell.angle_beta   90.00
_cell.angle_gamma   90.00
#
_symmetry.space_group_name_H-M   'P 1'
#
loop_
_entity.id
_entity.type
_entity.pdbx_description
1 polymer ?
#
loop_
_entity_poly.entity_id
_entity_poly.type
_entity_poly.pdbx_seq_one_letter_code
_entity_poly.pdbx_strand_id
1 'polypeptide(L)'
;PERRPSTLKEQLGLVTPLLEGLRAKKEERVKQFADIKGQIEKISKEINGYAEPNDSITSPDAVEEHDLSLRKLNEYHIHLQSLQKEK
;
A
#
# COMPACT_ATOMS: atom_id res chain seq x y z
N PRO A 1 32.70 -17.03 14.92
CA PRO A 1 32.09 -18.22 14.30
C PRO A 1 30.56 -18.11 14.29
N GLU A 2 29.97 -17.78 13.13
CA GLU A 2 28.52 -17.81 12.95
C GLU A 2 28.06 -19.27 12.95
N ARG A 3 27.41 -19.71 14.04
CA ARG A 3 26.83 -21.05 14.11
C ARG A 3 25.60 -21.07 13.22
N ARG A 4 25.67 -21.82 12.12
CA ARG A 4 24.50 -22.08 11.29
C ARG A 4 23.53 -22.96 12.09
N PRO A 5 22.21 -22.68 12.04
CA PRO A 5 21.21 -23.54 12.66
C PRO A 5 21.37 -24.96 12.12
N SER A 6 21.51 -25.91 13.03
CA SER A 6 21.97 -27.27 12.75
C SER A 6 20.82 -28.22 12.44
N THR A 7 19.61 -27.88 12.88
CA THR A 7 18.40 -28.67 12.66
C THR A 7 17.32 -27.89 11.90
N LEU A 8 16.45 -28.63 11.19
CA LEU A 8 15.28 -28.04 10.53
C LEU A 8 14.36 -27.30 11.51
N LYS A 9 14.27 -27.77 12.76
CA LYS A 9 13.48 -27.13 13.82
C LYS A 9 14.05 -25.75 14.20
N GLU A 10 15.37 -25.65 14.32
CA GLU A 10 16.04 -24.36 14.58
C GLU A 10 15.90 -23.41 13.39
N GLN A 11 16.05 -23.91 12.16
CA GLN A 11 15.83 -23.12 10.95
C GLN A 11 14.39 -22.59 10.87
N LEU A 12 13.41 -23.44 11.17
CA LEU A 12 12.00 -23.04 11.22
C LEU A 12 11.77 -21.95 12.28
N GLY A 13 12.37 -22.11 13.47
CA GLY A 13 12.29 -21.12 14.54
C GLY A 13 12.85 -19.74 14.17
N LEU A 14 13.79 -19.66 13.22
CA LEU A 14 14.31 -18.39 12.69
C LEU A 14 13.41 -17.79 11.60
N VAL A 15 12.82 -18.65 10.75
CA VAL A 15 11.99 -18.21 9.61
C VAL A 15 10.61 -17.75 10.07
N THR A 16 10.00 -18.39 11.07
CA THR A 16 8.67 -18.03 11.59
C THR A 16 8.55 -16.55 11.99
N PRO A 17 9.39 -16.00 12.88
CA PRO A 17 9.28 -14.58 13.27
C PRO A 17 9.58 -13.62 12.10
N LEU A 18 10.45 -14.02 11.16
CA LEU A 18 10.70 -13.23 9.95
C LEU A 18 9.45 -13.14 9.08
N LEU A 19 8.75 -14.27 8.86
CA LEU A 19 7.50 -14.30 8.11
C LEU A 19 6.39 -13.50 8.78
N GLU A 20 6.26 -13.58 10.10
CA GLU A 20 5.31 -12.76 10.87
C GLU A 20 5.60 -11.26 10.69
N GLY A 21 6.87 -10.86 10.79
CA GLY A 21 7.28 -9.48 10.52
C GLY A 21 6.98 -9.03 9.09
N LEU A 22 7.16 -9.90 8.09
CA LEU A 22 6.81 -9.61 6.70
C LEU A 22 5.30 -9.48 6.48
N ARG A 23 4.48 -10.29 7.16
CA ARG A 23 3.01 -10.17 7.12
C ARG A 23 2.55 -8.85 7.72
N ALA A 24 3.06 -8.47 8.89
CA ALA A 24 2.74 -7.19 9.52
C ALA A 24 3.11 -6.00 8.62
N LYS A 25 4.30 -6.02 7.99
CA LYS A 25 4.71 -4.99 7.02
C LYS A 25 3.80 -4.94 5.80
N LYS A 26 3.34 -6.08 5.30
CA LYS A 26 2.38 -6.15 4.19
C LYS A 26 1.05 -5.51 4.59
N GLU A 27 0.52 -5.86 5.76
CA GLU A 27 -0.76 -5.30 6.27
C GLU A 27 -0.68 -3.79 6.46
N GLU A 28 0.41 -3.29 7.05
CA GLU A 28 0.66 -1.85 7.17
C GLU A 28 0.69 -1.17 5.79
N ARG A 29 1.36 -1.80 4.81
CA ARG A 29 1.43 -1.26 3.45
C ARG A 29 0.05 -1.21 2.79
N VAL A 30 -0.76 -2.25 2.93
CA VAL A 30 -2.14 -2.28 2.42
C VAL A 30 -2.95 -1.12 3.01
N LYS A 31 -2.84 -0.88 4.32
CA LYS A 31 -3.52 0.24 4.97
C LYS A 31 -3.09 1.59 4.40
N GLN A 32 -1.79 1.82 4.20
CA GLN A 32 -1.27 3.05 3.60
C GLN A 32 -1.87 3.29 2.20
N PHE A 33 -1.99 2.24 1.38
CA PHE A 33 -2.63 2.33 0.07
C PHE A 33 -4.12 2.64 0.14
N ALA A 34 -4.85 2.04 1.08
CA ALA A 34 -6.27 2.34 1.28
C ALA A 34 -6.46 3.80 1.70
N ASP A 35 -5.68 4.27 2.68
CA ASP A 35 -5.76 5.63 3.22
C ASP A 35 -5.47 6.70 2.16
N ILE A 36 -4.46 6.49 1.31
CA ILE A 36 -4.12 7.46 0.26
C ILE A 36 -5.14 7.50 -0.87
N LYS A 37 -5.69 6.34 -1.27
CA LYS A 37 -6.74 6.27 -2.29
C LYS A 37 -8.02 6.95 -1.82
N GLY A 38 -8.42 6.73 -0.56
CA GLY A 38 -9.59 7.40 0.02
C GLY A 38 -9.42 8.93 0.05
N GLN A 39 -8.21 9.43 0.31
CA GLN A 39 -7.92 10.87 0.23
C GLN A 39 -8.00 11.42 -1.19
N ILE A 40 -7.41 10.71 -2.16
CA ILE A 40 -7.47 11.07 -3.58
C ILE A 40 -8.93 11.14 -4.04
N GLU A 41 -9.72 10.09 -3.80
CA GLU A 41 -11.13 10.03 -4.17
C GLU A 41 -11.93 11.19 -3.57
N LYS A 42 -11.72 11.48 -2.29
CA LYS A 42 -12.38 12.59 -1.60
C LYS A 42 -12.07 13.93 -2.27
N ILE A 43 -10.79 14.22 -2.54
CA ILE A 43 -10.39 15.50 -3.12
C ILE A 43 -10.85 15.60 -4.58
N SER A 44 -10.76 14.52 -5.36
CA SER A 44 -11.26 14.49 -6.73
C SER A 44 -12.76 14.80 -6.80
N LYS A 45 -13.57 14.27 -5.87
CA LYS A 45 -15.01 14.60 -5.76
C LYS A 45 -15.26 16.06 -5.36
N GLU A 46 -14.41 16.63 -4.51
CA GLU A 46 -14.50 18.04 -4.12
C GLU A 46 -14.17 18.97 -5.31
N ILE A 47 -13.18 18.62 -6.14
CA ILE A 47 -12.75 19.42 -7.30
C ILE A 47 -13.75 19.37 -8.46
N ASN A 48 -14.21 18.18 -8.86
CA ASN A 48 -15.05 18.01 -10.05
C ASN A 48 -16.54 18.33 -9.81
N GLY A 49 -16.93 18.68 -8.58
CA GLY A 49 -18.32 18.52 -8.14
C GLY A 49 -18.71 17.03 -8.18
N TYR A 50 -19.93 16.68 -7.76
CA TYR A 50 -20.43 15.30 -7.75
C TYR A 50 -20.66 14.69 -9.15
N ALA A 51 -19.79 14.97 -10.13
CA ALA A 51 -19.77 14.28 -11.41
C ALA A 51 -19.24 12.85 -11.21
N GLU A 52 -19.88 11.88 -11.86
CA GLU A 52 -19.54 10.46 -11.75
C GLU A 52 -18.06 10.20 -12.05
N PRO A 53 -17.43 9.23 -11.37
CA PRO A 53 -16.02 8.94 -11.53
C PRO A 53 -15.77 8.50 -12.98
N ASN A 54 -15.00 9.31 -13.71
CA ASN A 54 -14.57 8.95 -15.05
C ASN A 54 -13.70 7.68 -14.94
N ASP A 55 -14.24 6.59 -15.47
CA ASP A 55 -13.67 5.25 -15.50
C ASP A 55 -12.25 5.28 -16.08
N SER A 56 -11.23 5.13 -15.22
CA SER A 56 -10.04 4.30 -15.51
C SER A 56 -8.97 4.32 -14.42
N ILE A 57 -8.95 5.33 -13.54
CA ILE A 57 -7.82 5.53 -12.59
C ILE A 57 -8.24 5.38 -11.12
N THR A 58 -9.55 5.44 -10.85
CA THR A 58 -10.09 5.74 -9.51
C THR A 58 -11.21 4.81 -9.07
N SER A 59 -11.19 3.53 -9.47
CA SER A 59 -12.05 2.54 -8.81
C SER A 59 -11.50 2.25 -7.41
N PRO A 60 -12.23 2.62 -6.33
CA PRO A 60 -11.77 2.42 -4.95
C PRO A 60 -11.67 0.93 -4.58
N ASP A 61 -12.37 0.05 -5.32
CA ASP A 61 -12.34 -1.39 -5.13
C ASP A 61 -11.09 -2.09 -5.67
N ALA A 62 -10.35 -1.45 -6.57
CA ALA A 62 -9.07 -1.98 -7.03
C ALA A 62 -7.95 -1.40 -6.18
N VAL A 63 -7.85 -1.82 -4.90
CA VAL A 63 -6.49 -1.99 -4.36
C VAL A 63 -5.83 -2.91 -5.38
N GLU A 64 -4.89 -2.39 -6.15
CA GLU A 64 -3.98 -3.24 -6.91
C GLU A 64 -3.19 -4.01 -5.85
N GLU A 65 -3.80 -5.03 -5.24
CA GLU A 65 -3.17 -5.90 -4.26
C GLU A 65 -1.92 -6.56 -4.86
N HIS A 66 -1.80 -6.50 -6.20
CA HIS A 66 -0.67 -6.96 -6.97
C HIS A 66 0.58 -6.06 -6.85
N ASP A 67 0.46 -4.76 -6.57
CA ASP A 67 1.64 -3.86 -6.46
C ASP A 67 1.61 -3.00 -5.18
N LEU A 68 2.15 -3.58 -4.10
CA LEU A 68 2.40 -2.91 -2.82
C LEU A 68 3.80 -2.27 -2.75
N SER A 69 4.46 -2.03 -3.88
CA SER A 69 5.81 -1.46 -3.90
C SER A 69 5.85 -0.04 -3.35
N LEU A 70 7.01 0.34 -2.81
CA LEU A 70 7.27 1.72 -2.38
C LEU A 70 7.17 2.71 -3.56
N ARG A 71 7.56 2.27 -4.76
CA ARG A 71 7.47 3.09 -5.97
C ARG A 71 6.02 3.49 -6.24
N LYS A 72 5.11 2.51 -6.30
CA LYS A 72 3.68 2.75 -6.53
C LYS A 72 3.06 3.61 -5.43
N LEU A 73 3.42 3.36 -4.16
CA LEU A 73 2.96 4.19 -3.05
C LEU A 73 3.38 5.66 -3.22
N ASN A 74 4.64 5.89 -3.63
CA ASN A 74 5.15 7.24 -3.88
C ASN A 74 4.46 7.91 -5.08
N GLU A 75 4.11 7.17 -6.13
CA GLU A 75 3.32 7.69 -7.26
C GLU A 75 1.96 8.22 -6.79
N TYR A 76 1.26 7.49 -5.90
CA TYR A 76 0.03 7.99 -5.28
C TYR A 76 0.25 9.22 -4.40
N HIS A 77 1.36 9.30 -3.65
CA HIS A 77 1.71 10.50 -2.87
C HIS A 77 1.93 11.73 -3.75
N ILE A 78 2.64 11.58 -4.87
CA ILE A 78 2.84 12.66 -5.83
C ILE A 78 1.48 13.11 -6.41
N HIS A 79 0.62 12.15 -6.78
CA HIS A 79 -0.70 12.46 -7.31
C HIS A 79 -1.58 13.20 -6.29
N LEU A 80 -1.65 12.71 -5.05
CA LEU A 80 -2.36 13.38 -3.96
C LEU A 80 -1.84 14.81 -3.75
N GLN A 81 -0.53 15.01 -3.79
CA GLN A 81 0.06 16.35 -3.64
C GLN A 81 -0.31 17.28 -4.80
N SER A 82 -0.46 16.77 -6.03
CA SER A 82 -0.96 17.57 -7.16
C SER A 82 -2.39 18.04 -6.90
N LEU A 83 -3.29 17.10 -6.57
CA LEU A 83 -4.70 17.40 -6.31
C LEU A 83 -4.87 18.42 -5.17
N GLN A 84 -4.08 18.30 -4.11
CA GLN A 84 -4.11 19.26 -2.99
C GLN A 84 -3.69 20.67 -3.37
N LYS A 85 -2.92 20.87 -4.45
CA LYS A 85 -2.56 22.20 -4.97
C LYS A 85 -3.63 22.79 -5.89
N GLU A 86 -4.48 21.94 -6.45
CA GLU A 86 -5.53 22.31 -7.41
C GLU A 86 -6.86 22.66 -6.72
N LYS A 87 -7.07 22.18 -5.49
CA LYS A 87 -8.17 22.58 -4.60
C LYS A 87 -8.03 24.02 -4.10
#